data_AF-A0A357M7H0-F1
#
_entry.id   AF-A0A357M7H0-F1
#
_cell.length_a   1.000
_cell.length_b   1.000
_cell.length_c   1.000
_cell.angle_alpha   90.00
_cell.angle_beta   90.00
_cell.angle_gamma   90.00
#
_symmetry.space_group_name_H-M   'P 1'
#
loop_
_entity.id
_entity.type
_entity.pdbx_description
1 polymer ?
#
loop_
_entity_poly.entity_id
_entity_poly.type
_entity_poly.pdbx_seq_one_letter_code
_entity_poly.pdbx_strand_id
1 'polypeptide(L)' 'MEPENQADKIMVAGTEVIYNKVEKEEVIYDYLNWYNEKQDAYYTLSSYGDKILSKEQFLLLAGELLK' A
#
# COMPACT_ATOMS: atom_id res chain seq x y z
N MET A 1 -17.14 3.17 16.14
CA MET A 1 -15.84 2.56 15.84
C MET A 1 -15.66 2.74 14.34
N GLU A 2 -14.67 3.52 13.91
CA GLU A 2 -14.30 3.50 12.48
C GLU A 2 -13.88 2.05 12.15
N PRO A 3 -14.25 1.51 10.97
CA PRO A 3 -13.87 0.14 10.61
C PRO A 3 -12.37 0.00 10.78
N GLU A 4 -11.95 -1.02 11.52
CA GLU A 4 -10.55 -1.36 11.70
C GLU A 4 -9.93 -1.50 10.31
N ASN A 5 -9.09 -0.54 9.92
CA ASN A 5 -8.34 -0.60 8.67
C ASN A 5 -7.68 -1.98 8.59
N GLN A 6 -8.06 -2.79 7.60
CA GLN A 6 -7.43 -4.09 7.40
C GLN A 6 -6.01 -3.83 6.89
N ALA A 7 -5.06 -3.89 7.83
CA ALA A 7 -3.64 -3.71 7.57
C ALA A 7 -2.97 -5.08 7.42
N ASP A 8 -2.53 -5.40 6.21
CA ASP A 8 -1.78 -6.61 5.92
C ASP A 8 -0.29 -6.28 5.80
N LYS A 9 0.55 -7.00 6.55
CA LYS A 9 2.00 -6.96 6.37
C LYS A 9 2.44 -7.97 5.32
N ILE A 10 3.15 -7.51 4.31
CA ILE A 10 3.54 -8.30 3.14
C ILE A 10 5.02 -8.05 2.84
N MET A 11 5.77 -9.13 2.57
CA MET A 11 7.16 -9.01 2.12
C MET A 11 7.21 -8.78 0.60
N VAL A 12 7.76 -7.65 0.18
CA VAL A 12 7.94 -7.30 -1.24
C VAL A 12 9.40 -6.97 -1.48
N ALA A 13 10.06 -7.72 -2.38
CA ALA A 13 11.48 -7.52 -2.72
C ALA A 13 12.43 -7.45 -1.49
N GLY A 14 12.11 -8.17 -0.41
CA GLY A 14 12.88 -8.16 0.84
C GLY A 14 12.57 -7.00 1.79
N THR A 15 11.59 -6.15 1.48
CA THR A 15 11.12 -5.04 2.32
C THR A 15 9.74 -5.35 2.90
N GLU A 16 9.51 -5.03 4.19
CA GLU A 16 8.19 -5.10 4.79
C GLU A 16 7.32 -3.94 4.26
N VAL A 17 6.25 -4.30 3.55
CA VAL A 17 5.26 -3.36 3.03
C VAL A 17 3.94 -3.58 3.76
N ILE A 18 3.33 -2.50 4.23
CA ILE A 18 2.03 -2.51 4.90
C ILE A 18 0.97 -2.10 3.89
N TYR A 19 0.11 -3.03 3.50
CA TYR A 19 -1.06 -2.76 2.67
C TYR A 19 -2.25 -2.41 3.55
N ASN A 20 -2.94 -1.32 3.23
CA ASN A 20 -4.12 -0.87 3.93
C ASN A 20 -5.24 -0.66 2.92
N LYS A 21 -6.41 -1.22 3.24
CA LYS A 21 -7.64 -0.96 2.52
C LYS A 21 -8.60 -0.17 3.40
N VAL A 22 -9.06 0.97 2.89
CA VAL A 22 -10.03 1.82 3.58
C VAL A 22 -11.33 1.79 2.80
N GLU A 23 -12.37 1.32 3.46
CA GLU A 23 -13.74 1.33 2.95
C GLU A 23 -14.59 2.22 3.87
N LYS A 24 -14.95 3.41 3.38
CA LYS A 24 -15.90 4.34 4.01
C LYS A 24 -17.11 4.51 3.09
N GLU A 25 -18.23 4.99 3.64
CA GLU A 25 -19.54 5.04 2.95
C GLU A 25 -19.48 5.68 1.55
N GLU A 26 -18.60 6.66 1.32
CA GLU A 26 -18.48 7.37 0.05
C GLU A 26 -17.11 7.19 -0.64
N VAL A 27 -16.14 6.54 0.01
CA VAL A 27 -14.77 6.46 -0.51
C VAL A 27 -14.15 5.09 -0.22
N ILE A 28 -13.64 4.46 -1.27
CA ILE A 28 -12.79 3.27 -1.20
C ILE A 28 -11.42 3.64 -1.74
N TYR A 29 -10.37 3.39 -0.95
CA TYR A 29 -9.00 3.59 -1.41
C TYR A 29 -8.04 2.61 -0.76
N ASP A 30 -6.96 2.34 -1.48
CA ASP A 30 -5.88 1.46 -1.08
C ASP A 30 -4.59 2.26 -0.93
N TYR A 31 -3.79 1.95 0.08
CA TYR A 31 -2.43 2.49 0.17
C TYR A 31 -1.42 1.49 0.73
N LEU A 32 -0.19 1.60 0.24
CA LEU A 32 0.99 0.87 0.68
C LEU A 32 1.92 1.83 1.40
N ASN A 33 2.46 1.36 2.51
CA ASN A 33 3.50 2.06 3.24
C ASN A 33 4.72 1.17 3.44
N TRP A 34 5.92 1.74 3.29
CA TRP A 34 7.15 1.05 3.64
C TRP A 34 8.24 2.04 4.02
N TYR A 35 9.20 1.53 4.77
CA TYR A 35 10.44 2.23 5.07
C TYR A 35 11.56 1.71 4.17
N ASN A 36 12.27 2.60 3.50
CA ASN A 36 13.42 2.26 2.68
C ASN A 36 14.71 2.56 3.46
N GLU A 37 15.38 1.50 3.92
CA GLU A 37 16.62 1.63 4.70
C GLU A 37 17.78 2.24 3.92
N LYS A 38 17.86 2.03 2.60
CA LYS A 38 18.96 2.56 1.78
C LYS A 38 18.89 4.08 1.63
N GLN A 39 17.67 4.62 1.64
CA GLN A 39 17.41 6.04 1.42
C GLN A 39 17.06 6.79 2.71
N ASP A 40 16.94 6.06 3.84
CA ASP A 40 16.49 6.61 5.13
C ASP A 40 15.18 7.41 4.98
N ALA A 41 14.21 6.80 4.27
CA ALA A 41 12.99 7.49 3.85
C ALA A 41 11.75 6.61 4.00
N TYR A 42 10.63 7.26 4.33
CA TYR A 42 9.32 6.64 4.38
C TYR A 42 8.53 6.93 3.09
N TYR A 43 7.99 5.89 2.49
CA TYR A 43 7.22 5.97 1.26
C TYR A 43 5.77 5.57 1.49
N THR A 44 4.88 6.32 0.85
CA THR A 44 3.45 6.01 0.75
C THR A 44 3.07 5.99 -0.72
N LEU A 45 2.48 4.88 -1.16
CA LEU A 45 1.88 4.76 -2.49
C LEU A 45 0.38 4.58 -2.31
N SER A 46 -0.43 5.46 -2.90
CA SER A 46 -1.88 5.43 -2.77
C SER A 46 -2.56 5.30 -4.13
N SER A 47 -3.65 4.53 -4.18
CA SER A 47 -4.51 4.40 -5.35
C SER A 47 -5.88 5.00 -5.01
N TYR A 48 -6.25 6.04 -5.76
CA TYR A 48 -7.53 6.75 -5.62
C TYR A 48 -8.20 6.87 -6.99
N GLY A 49 -9.54 6.75 -7.01
CA GLY A 49 -10.37 7.05 -8.18
C GLY A 49 -10.66 5.85 -9.10
N ASP A 50 -10.99 6.16 -10.36
CA ASP A 50 -11.63 5.21 -11.30
C ASP A 50 -10.73 4.07 -11.81
N LYS A 51 -9.41 4.13 -11.54
CA LYS A 51 -8.45 3.10 -11.93
C LYS A 51 -7.92 2.39 -10.69
N ILE A 52 -8.74 1.50 -10.16
CA ILE A 52 -8.41 0.63 -9.04
C ILE A 52 -7.43 -0.44 -9.56
N LEU A 53 -6.17 -0.36 -9.14
CA LEU A 53 -5.24 -1.47 -9.31
C LEU A 53 -5.71 -2.63 -8.43
N SER A 54 -5.64 -3.86 -8.91
CA SER A 54 -5.82 -5.00 -8.00
C SER A 54 -4.71 -4.98 -6.94
N LYS A 55 -4.96 -5.57 -5.76
CA LYS A 55 -3.94 -5.71 -4.70
C LYS A 55 -2.62 -6.27 -5.24
N GLU A 56 -2.68 -7.26 -6.12
CA GLU A 56 -1.52 -7.87 -6.78
C GLU A 56 -0.76 -6.87 -7.66
N GLN A 57 -1.46 -6.13 -8.51
CA GLN A 57 -0.84 -5.10 -9.36
C GLN A 57 -0.22 -3.98 -8.54
N PHE A 58 -0.83 -3.64 -7.41
CA PHE A 58 -0.34 -2.60 -6.53
C PHE A 58 0.94 -3.01 -5.80
N LEU A 59 1.03 -4.27 -5.37
CA LEU A 59 2.25 -4.84 -4.79
C LEU A 59 3.36 -5.01 -5.83
N LEU A 60 3.02 -5.36 -7.08
CA LEU A 60 4.00 -5.39 -8.18
C LEU A 60 4.62 -4.01 -8.40
N LEU A 61 3.81 -2.95 -8.44
CA LEU A 61 4.30 -1.57 -8.59
C LEU A 61 5.22 -1.16 -7.43
N ALA A 62 4.86 -1.50 -6.18
CA ALA A 62 5.74 -1.26 -5.04
C ALA A 62 7.09 -1.99 -5.20
N GLY A 63 7.07 -3.24 -5.69
CA GLY A 63 8.27 -3.99 -5.98
C GLY A 63 9.15 -3.37 -7.07
N GLU A 64 8.57 -2.66 -8.03
CA GLU A 64 9.33 -1.90 -9.04
C GLU A 64 9.97 -0.63 -8.46
N LEU A 65 9.28 0.05 -7.54
CA LEU A 65 9.78 1.25 -6.84
C LEU A 65 10.86 0.95 -5.79
N LEU A 66 10.93 -0.29 -5.31
CA LEU A 66 11.87 -0.76 -4.30
C LEU A 66 13.24 -1.21 -4.85
N LYS A 67 13.38 -1.32 -6.17
CA LYS A 67 14.65 -1.69 -6.84
C LYS A 67 15.68 -0.57 -6.74
#